data_AF-A0A2G9MPI9-F1
#
_entry.id   AF-A0A2G9MPI9-F1
#
_cell.length_a   1.000
_cell.length_b   1.000
_cell.length_c   1.000
_cell.angle_alpha   90.00
_cell.angle_beta   90.00
_cell.angle_gamma   90.00
#
_symmetry.space_group_name_H-M   'P 1'
#
loop_
_entity.id
_entity.type
_entity.pdbx_description
1 polymer ?
#
loop_
_entity_poly.entity_id
_entity_poly.type
_entity_poly.pdbx_seq_one_letter_code
_entity_poly.pdbx_strand_id
1 'polypeptide(L)'
;MDKELRDYVREQARNRVSPNVLRHNLINRGWSLPDVEQAITQEYSRSGIPLFVGGILLFVVAFLVILVLSLLNKSPGPDFYEPSQIGSNDSNVNLNSNISDVEAGCLNVSDSLEKDACYLNYVKEGKDCDVLDNDTEMNFCYRALEYNLLSE
;
A
#
# COMPACT_ATOMS: atom_id res chain seq x y z
N MET A 1 -38.50 11.50 1.66
CA MET A 1 -37.35 11.73 2.55
C MET A 1 -37.74 12.70 3.64
N ASP A 2 -37.69 12.23 4.88
CA ASP A 2 -38.09 12.99 6.05
C ASP A 2 -37.22 14.24 6.25
N LYS A 3 -37.84 15.37 6.60
CA LYS A 3 -37.12 16.61 6.87
C LYS A 3 -36.33 16.50 8.16
N GLU A 4 -36.86 15.79 9.16
CA GLU A 4 -36.22 15.60 10.46
C GLU A 4 -34.90 14.82 10.34
N LEU A 5 -34.92 13.73 9.58
CA LEU A 5 -33.72 12.92 9.31
C LEU A 5 -32.60 13.74 8.68
N ARG A 6 -32.92 14.56 7.68
CA ARG A 6 -31.93 15.42 7.01
C ARG A 6 -31.34 16.47 7.93
N ASP A 7 -32.19 17.16 8.70
CA ASP A 7 -31.73 18.23 9.57
C ASP A 7 -30.86 17.65 10.70
N TYR A 8 -31.21 16.48 11.22
CA TYR A 8 -30.36 15.74 12.16
C TYR A 8 -29.02 15.33 11.55
N VAL A 9 -29.02 14.70 10.36
CA VAL A 9 -27.78 14.30 9.69
C VAL A 9 -26.86 15.49 9.42
N ARG A 10 -27.44 16.63 9.01
CA ARG A 10 -26.70 17.88 8.79
C ARG A 10 -26.08 18.43 10.08
N GLU A 11 -26.82 18.41 11.18
CA GLU A 11 -26.30 18.83 12.48
C GLU A 11 -25.14 17.94 12.93
N GLN A 12 -25.29 16.62 12.80
CA GLN A 12 -24.24 15.66 13.16
C GLN A 12 -22.99 15.80 12.27
N ALA A 13 -23.18 16.13 10.98
CA ALA A 13 -22.08 16.46 10.08
C ALA A 13 -21.31 17.71 10.51
N ARG A 14 -22.00 18.76 10.99
CA ARG A 14 -21.35 19.96 11.57
C ARG A 14 -20.55 19.64 12.83
N ASN A 15 -21.02 18.68 13.62
CA ASN A 15 -20.34 18.18 14.81
C ASN A 15 -19.23 17.16 14.50
N ARG A 16 -18.89 16.94 13.21
CA ARG A 16 -17.84 16.01 12.75
C ARG A 16 -18.04 14.57 13.22
N VAL A 17 -19.29 14.14 13.40
CA VAL A 17 -19.59 12.75 13.72
C VAL A 17 -19.29 11.87 12.51
N SER A 18 -18.67 10.72 12.74
CA SER A 18 -18.38 9.77 11.66
C SER A 18 -19.67 9.26 10.99
N PRO A 19 -19.73 9.20 9.65
CA PRO A 19 -20.87 8.64 8.92
C PRO A 19 -21.29 7.25 9.40
N ASN A 20 -20.31 6.40 9.75
CA ASN A 20 -20.57 5.02 10.19
C ASN A 20 -21.26 4.98 11.57
N VAL A 21 -20.83 5.86 12.48
CA VAL A 21 -21.44 5.99 13.82
C VAL A 21 -22.86 6.55 13.71
N LEU A 22 -23.04 7.55 12.84
CA LEU A 22 -24.34 8.16 12.59
C LEU A 22 -25.33 7.17 11.98
N ARG A 23 -24.87 6.37 11.00
CA ARG A 23 -25.66 5.30 10.37
C ARG A 23 -26.21 4.32 11.42
N HIS A 24 -25.33 3.79 12.27
CA HIS A 24 -25.71 2.83 13.29
C HIS A 24 -26.75 3.41 14.27
N ASN A 25 -26.53 4.65 14.73
CA ASN A 25 -27.46 5.35 15.62
C ASN A 25 -28.84 5.59 14.98
N LEU A 26 -28.90 5.94 13.70
CA LEU A 26 -30.17 6.21 13.02
C LEU A 26 -30.98 4.93 12.77
N ILE A 27 -30.31 3.83 12.42
CA ILE A 27 -30.96 2.52 12.27
C ILE A 27 -31.52 2.06 13.62
N ASN A 28 -30.76 2.21 14.71
CA ASN A 28 -31.22 1.85 16.06
C ASN A 28 -32.41 2.70 16.54
N ARG A 29 -32.58 3.91 15.98
CA ARG A 29 -33.74 4.79 16.23
C ARG A 29 -34.97 4.42 15.38
N GLY A 30 -34.86 3.42 14.52
CA GLY A 30 -35.97 2.91 13.70
C GLY A 30 -36.07 3.54 12.31
N TRP A 31 -35.09 4.34 11.88
CA TRP A 31 -35.07 4.85 10.51
C TRP A 31 -34.70 3.74 9.53
N SER A 32 -35.29 3.79 8.33
CA SER A 32 -35.00 2.80 7.30
C SER A 32 -33.55 2.96 6.79
N LEU A 33 -32.85 1.84 6.61
CA LEU A 33 -31.51 1.83 6.01
C LEU A 33 -31.41 2.65 4.70
N PRO A 34 -32.33 2.53 3.72
CA PRO A 34 -32.22 3.30 2.48
C PRO A 34 -32.36 4.81 2.69
N ASP A 35 -33.25 5.27 3.59
CA ASP A 35 -33.38 6.70 3.89
C ASP A 35 -32.13 7.25 4.59
N VAL A 36 -31.54 6.46 5.49
CA VAL A 36 -30.31 6.80 6.21
C VAL A 36 -29.12 6.93 5.24
N GLU A 37 -28.91 5.95 4.36
CA GLU A 37 -27.83 6.02 3.36
C GLU A 37 -28.00 7.20 2.42
N GLN A 38 -29.24 7.49 1.98
CA GLN A 38 -29.50 8.63 1.12
C GLN A 38 -29.16 9.95 1.83
N ALA A 39 -29.55 10.09 3.10
CA ALA A 39 -29.29 11.29 3.87
C ALA A 39 -27.80 11.51 4.14
N ILE A 40 -27.09 10.46 4.55
CA ILE A 40 -25.65 10.50 4.81
C ILE A 40 -24.89 10.81 3.52
N THR A 41 -25.22 10.11 2.42
CA THR A 41 -24.56 10.35 1.12
C THR A 41 -24.76 11.81 0.70
N GLN A 42 -25.97 12.36 0.80
CA GLN A 42 -26.25 13.73 0.36
C GLN A 42 -25.45 14.80 1.13
N GLU A 43 -25.27 14.64 2.44
CA GLU A 43 -24.58 15.64 3.27
C GLU A 43 -23.06 15.42 3.31
N TYR A 44 -22.58 14.17 3.35
CA TYR A 44 -21.13 13.88 3.47
C TYR A 44 -20.41 13.79 2.12
N SER A 45 -21.10 13.48 1.01
CA SER A 45 -20.46 13.51 -0.33
C SER A 45 -20.18 14.94 -0.81
N ARG A 46 -20.89 15.95 -0.28
CA ARG A 46 -20.63 17.37 -0.57
C ARG A 46 -19.29 17.87 -0.04
N SER A 47 -18.69 17.16 0.93
CA SER A 47 -17.36 17.47 1.46
C SER A 47 -16.25 16.63 0.80
N GLY A 48 -16.59 15.78 -0.18
CA GLY A 48 -15.62 15.04 -0.97
C GLY A 48 -15.01 15.90 -2.08
N ILE A 49 -13.68 15.98 -2.08
CA ILE A 49 -12.82 16.61 -3.09
C ILE A 49 -13.36 16.29 -4.49
N PRO A 50 -13.51 17.29 -5.40
CA PRO A 50 -14.07 17.05 -6.72
C PRO A 50 -13.24 15.99 -7.45
N LEU A 51 -13.95 15.03 -8.08
CA LEU A 51 -13.46 13.95 -8.95
C LEU A 51 -12.45 14.38 -10.05
N PHE A 52 -12.17 15.67 -10.21
CA PHE A 52 -11.16 16.21 -11.11
C PHE A 52 -9.72 15.87 -10.70
N VAL A 53 -9.43 15.63 -9.42
CA VAL A 53 -8.06 15.28 -8.98
C VAL A 53 -7.69 13.86 -9.39
N GLY A 54 -8.65 12.93 -9.45
CA GLY A 54 -8.41 11.54 -9.88
C GLY A 54 -8.06 11.42 -11.36
N GLY A 55 -8.65 12.25 -12.22
CA GLY A 55 -8.33 12.26 -13.66
C GLY A 55 -6.93 12.78 -13.95
N ILE A 56 -6.49 13.83 -13.24
CA ILE A 56 -5.14 14.38 -13.38
C ILE A 56 -4.12 13.36 -12.86
N LEU A 57 -4.39 12.69 -11.73
CA LEU A 57 -3.48 11.68 -11.19
C LEU A 57 -3.31 10.49 -12.15
N LEU A 58 -4.42 9.99 -12.72
CA LEU A 58 -4.37 8.94 -13.74
C LEU A 58 -3.61 9.39 -15.01
N PHE A 59 -3.79 10.63 -15.44
CA PHE A 59 -3.08 11.18 -16.59
C PHE A 59 -1.57 11.30 -16.32
N VAL A 60 -1.17 11.73 -15.12
CA VAL A 60 0.24 11.82 -14.72
C VAL A 60 0.88 10.43 -14.65
N VAL A 61 0.19 9.44 -14.07
CA VAL A 61 0.69 8.05 -14.03
C VAL A 61 0.80 7.47 -15.44
N ALA A 62 -0.22 7.63 -16.28
CA ALA A 62 -0.17 7.15 -17.67
C ALA A 62 0.96 7.82 -18.48
N PHE A 63 1.17 9.13 -18.30
CA PHE A 63 2.25 9.86 -18.95
C PHE A 63 3.63 9.37 -18.49
N LEU A 64 3.83 9.13 -17.19
CA LEU A 64 5.08 8.58 -16.66
C LEU A 64 5.38 7.18 -17.20
N VAL A 65 4.37 6.31 -17.30
CA VAL A 65 4.53 4.96 -17.88
C VAL A 65 4.96 5.04 -19.35
N ILE A 66 4.34 5.90 -20.15
CA ILE A 66 4.71 6.10 -21.56
C ILE A 66 6.14 6.64 -21.67
N LEU A 67 6.55 7.54 -20.78
CA LEU A 67 7.89 8.11 -20.76
C LEU A 67 8.95 7.05 -20.43
N VAL A 68 8.70 6.20 -19.43
CA VAL A 68 9.57 5.06 -19.07
C VAL A 68 9.68 4.07 -20.22
N LEU A 69 8.56 3.69 -20.86
CA LEU A 69 8.57 2.82 -22.03
C LEU A 69 9.35 3.44 -23.22
N SER A 70 9.24 4.75 -23.41
CA SER A 70 9.97 5.46 -24.46
C SER A 70 11.47 5.55 -24.20
N LEU A 71 11.89 5.61 -22.93
CA LEU A 71 13.30 5.54 -22.53
C LEU A 71 13.86 4.12 -22.69
N LEU A 72 13.08 3.09 -22.35
CA LEU A 72 13.46 1.68 -22.52
C LEU A 72 13.63 1.28 -24.00
N ASN A 73 12.78 1.80 -24.89
CA ASN A 73 12.90 1.56 -26.34
C ASN A 73 14.06 2.31 -27.01
N LYS A 74 14.80 3.15 -26.28
CA LYS A 74 15.97 3.89 -26.78
C LYS A 74 17.30 3.21 -26.45
N SER A 75 17.28 1.95 -26.01
CA SER A 75 18.49 1.14 -26.00
C SER A 75 18.85 0.81 -27.46
N PRO A 76 20.01 1.25 -27.98
CA PRO A 76 20.56 0.65 -29.18
C PRO A 76 20.69 -0.86 -28.95
N GLY A 77 20.36 -1.66 -29.97
CA GLY A 77 20.45 -3.10 -29.91
C GLY A 77 21.87 -3.56 -29.54
N PRO A 78 22.02 -4.75 -28.93
CA PRO A 78 23.33 -5.29 -28.63
C PRO A 78 24.00 -5.72 -29.95
N ASP A 79 24.77 -4.82 -30.55
CA ASP A 79 25.72 -5.19 -31.59
C ASP A 79 26.89 -5.94 -30.93
N PHE A 80 27.02 -7.21 -31.32
CA PHE A 80 28.26 -8.01 -31.38
C PHE A 80 29.18 -8.04 -30.14
N TYR A 81 29.25 -9.23 -29.52
CA TYR A 81 30.51 -9.71 -28.93
C TYR A 81 30.75 -11.17 -29.33
N GLU A 82 31.80 -11.40 -30.11
CA GLU A 82 32.36 -12.72 -30.39
C GLU A 82 32.93 -13.37 -29.12
N PRO A 83 32.86 -14.71 -28.97
CA PRO A 83 33.49 -15.41 -27.88
C PRO A 83 34.98 -15.62 -28.17
N SER A 84 35.85 -14.87 -27.51
CA SER A 84 37.27 -15.22 -27.39
C SER A 84 37.47 -16.10 -26.15
N GLN A 85 37.92 -17.33 -26.39
CA GLN A 85 38.44 -18.23 -25.36
C GLN A 85 39.75 -17.71 -24.79
N ILE A 86 39.95 -17.88 -23.48
CA ILE A 86 41.18 -18.10 -22.69
C ILE A 86 40.65 -18.21 -21.24
N GLY A 87 40.84 -19.24 -20.41
CA GLY A 87 41.99 -20.13 -20.24
C GLY A 87 42.57 -19.88 -18.84
N SER A 88 42.33 -20.80 -17.89
CA SER A 88 42.91 -20.89 -16.53
C SER A 88 42.51 -19.77 -15.55
N ASN A 89 42.40 -19.95 -14.24
CA ASN A 89 43.17 -20.80 -13.36
C ASN A 89 42.40 -20.98 -12.04
N ASP A 90 42.64 -22.12 -11.40
CA ASP A 90 42.21 -22.41 -10.04
C ASP A 90 42.54 -21.28 -9.07
N SER A 91 41.55 -20.85 -8.32
CA SER A 91 41.74 -20.22 -7.02
C SER A 91 40.60 -20.64 -6.13
N ASN A 92 40.89 -21.67 -5.35
CA ASN A 92 40.24 -21.97 -4.08
C ASN A 92 40.18 -20.69 -3.23
N VAL A 93 39.09 -19.94 -3.34
CA VAL A 93 38.68 -19.03 -2.28
C VAL A 93 37.72 -19.81 -1.41
N ASN A 94 38.30 -20.43 -0.39
CA ASN A 94 37.60 -20.88 0.78
C ASN A 94 37.01 -19.63 1.48
N LEU A 95 35.82 -19.23 1.05
CA LEU A 95 34.97 -18.34 1.83
C LEU A 95 34.30 -19.19 2.91
N ASN A 96 35.05 -19.38 4.00
CA ASN A 96 34.47 -19.36 5.33
C ASN A 96 33.81 -17.98 5.53
N SER A 97 32.70 -17.73 4.84
CA SER A 97 31.79 -16.66 5.20
C SER A 97 30.78 -17.28 6.16
N ASN A 98 31.22 -17.37 7.40
CA ASN A 98 30.37 -17.47 8.58
C ASN A 98 29.60 -16.14 8.74
N ILE A 99 28.89 -15.73 7.68
CA ILE A 99 28.00 -14.59 7.64
C ILE A 99 26.64 -15.14 8.04
N SER A 100 26.49 -15.22 9.36
CA SER A 100 25.26 -14.89 10.08
C SER A 100 23.97 -15.51 9.53
N ASP A 101 23.62 -16.66 10.12
CA ASP A 101 22.29 -17.25 10.18
C ASP A 101 21.21 -16.24 10.62
N VAL A 102 20.81 -15.32 9.73
CA VAL A 102 19.62 -14.48 9.90
C VAL A 102 18.81 -14.55 8.61
N GLU A 103 18.49 -15.76 8.16
CA GLU A 103 17.20 -15.99 7.52
C GLU A 103 16.11 -15.96 8.62
N ALA A 104 15.90 -14.79 9.23
CA ALA A 104 14.71 -14.52 10.02
C ALA A 104 13.60 -14.02 9.08
N GLY A 105 13.29 -14.82 8.07
CA GLY A 105 12.16 -14.56 7.17
C GLY A 105 10.87 -14.89 7.91
N CYS A 106 9.92 -13.94 7.96
CA CYS A 106 8.61 -14.20 8.53
C CYS A 106 7.75 -15.06 7.57
N LEU A 107 8.29 -15.54 6.44
CA LEU A 107 7.58 -16.36 5.44
C LEU A 107 6.88 -17.58 6.03
N ASN A 108 7.54 -18.27 6.97
CA ASN A 108 7.06 -19.53 7.56
C ASN A 108 5.91 -19.35 8.56
N VAL A 109 5.56 -18.10 8.89
CA VAL A 109 4.38 -17.80 9.70
C VAL A 109 3.14 -17.97 8.83
N SER A 110 2.33 -18.98 9.16
CA SER A 110 1.12 -19.34 8.41
C SER A 110 -0.03 -18.36 8.63
N ASP A 111 -0.12 -17.75 9.82
CA ASP A 111 -1.11 -16.74 10.14
C ASP A 111 -0.68 -15.37 9.59
N SER A 112 -1.57 -14.72 8.82
CA SER A 112 -1.27 -13.44 8.18
C SER A 112 -1.12 -12.28 9.18
N LEU A 113 -1.85 -12.31 10.30
CA LEU A 113 -1.75 -11.29 11.36
C LEU A 113 -0.43 -11.43 12.13
N GLU A 114 -0.02 -12.67 12.43
CA GLU A 114 1.26 -12.93 13.07
C GLU A 114 2.43 -12.57 12.14
N LYS A 115 2.26 -12.82 10.83
CA LYS A 115 3.24 -12.43 9.81
C LYS A 115 3.40 -10.91 9.73
N ASP A 116 2.30 -10.14 9.79
CA ASP A 116 2.35 -8.68 9.83
C ASP A 116 3.02 -8.14 11.10
N ALA A 117 2.71 -8.73 12.26
CA ALA A 117 3.35 -8.36 13.52
C ALA A 117 4.87 -8.65 13.51
N CYS A 118 5.27 -9.75 12.87
CA CYS A 118 6.68 -10.12 12.69
C CYS A 118 7.44 -9.07 11.86
N TYR A 119 6.89 -8.67 10.71
CA TYR A 119 7.50 -7.62 9.88
C TYR A 119 7.46 -6.23 10.52
N LEU A 120 6.45 -5.93 11.34
CA LEU A 120 6.41 -4.68 12.09
C LEU A 120 7.57 -4.59 13.09
N ASN A 121 7.87 -5.68 13.79
CA ASN A 121 9.03 -5.73 14.68
C ASN A 121 10.35 -5.63 13.91
N TYR A 122 10.45 -6.32 12.76
CA TYR A 122 11.61 -6.24 11.87
C TYR A 122 11.93 -4.78 11.49
N VAL A 123 10.91 -4.01 11.09
CA VAL A 123 11.06 -2.58 10.76
C VAL A 123 11.40 -1.73 11.98
N LYS A 124 10.76 -1.98 13.14
CA LYS A 124 11.04 -1.25 14.39
C LYS A 124 12.48 -1.45 14.89
N GLU A 125 13.10 -2.57 14.56
CA GLU A 125 14.52 -2.84 14.80
C GLU A 125 15.44 -2.08 13.82
N GLY A 126 14.89 -1.29 12.90
CA GLY A 126 15.63 -0.48 11.93
C GLY A 126 16.18 -1.29 10.76
N LYS A 127 15.65 -2.48 10.51
CA LYS A 127 16.06 -3.33 9.39
C LYS A 127 15.39 -2.88 8.09
N ASP A 128 16.13 -2.98 7.01
CA ASP A 128 15.70 -2.54 5.69
C ASP A 128 14.93 -3.65 4.95
N CYS A 129 13.78 -3.28 4.37
CA CYS A 129 12.94 -4.21 3.60
C CYS A 129 13.61 -4.63 2.29
N ASP A 130 14.58 -3.87 1.79
CA ASP A 130 15.31 -4.18 0.54
C ASP A 130 16.30 -5.35 0.69
N VAL A 131 16.56 -5.80 1.92
CA VAL A 131 17.44 -6.95 2.20
C VAL A 131 16.68 -8.29 2.03
N LEU A 132 15.36 -8.24 1.82
CA LEU A 132 14.53 -9.44 1.63
C LEU A 132 14.54 -9.86 0.15
N ASP A 133 15.16 -10.99 -0.16
CA ASP A 133 15.28 -11.53 -1.53
C ASP A 133 13.95 -12.05 -2.12
N ASN A 134 12.88 -12.10 -1.32
CA ASN A 134 11.58 -12.61 -1.72
C ASN A 134 10.56 -11.46 -1.87
N ASP A 135 10.06 -11.27 -3.09
CA ASP A 135 9.04 -10.25 -3.41
C ASP A 135 7.82 -10.28 -2.47
N THR A 136 7.43 -11.46 -2.01
CA THR A 136 6.32 -11.61 -1.07
C THR A 136 6.66 -11.02 0.30
N GLU A 137 7.85 -11.34 0.82
CA GLU A 137 8.34 -10.82 2.11
C GLU A 137 8.55 -9.31 2.05
N MET A 138 9.15 -8.84 0.96
CA MET A 138 9.35 -7.42 0.71
C MET A 138 8.02 -6.66 0.75
N ASN A 139 6.96 -7.17 0.12
CA ASN A 139 5.62 -6.57 0.17
C ASN A 139 5.02 -6.52 1.59
N PHE A 140 5.16 -7.58 2.38
CA PHE A 140 4.70 -7.58 3.77
C PHE A 140 5.52 -6.61 4.64
N CYS A 141 6.83 -6.53 4.42
CA CYS A 141 7.72 -5.61 5.12
C CYS A 141 7.38 -4.15 4.83
N TYR A 142 7.22 -3.79 3.56
CA TYR A 142 6.84 -2.43 3.16
C TYR A 142 5.48 -2.01 3.71
N ARG A 143 4.52 -2.92 3.74
CA ARG A 143 3.23 -2.68 4.40
C ARG A 143 3.41 -2.39 5.89
N ALA A 144 4.24 -3.17 6.58
CA ALA A 144 4.49 -2.97 8.01
C ALA A 144 5.25 -1.65 8.28
N LEU A 145 6.16 -1.25 7.38
CA LEU A 145 6.85 0.04 7.43
C LEU A 145 5.88 1.21 7.30
N GLU A 146 4.94 1.15 6.36
CA GLU A 146 3.90 2.17 6.21
C GLU A 146 3.05 2.30 7.48
N TYR A 147 2.64 1.18 8.08
CA TYR A 147 1.92 1.20 9.37
C TYR A 147 2.74 1.83 10.51
N ASN A 148 4.04 1.54 10.60
CA ASN A 148 4.91 2.09 11.64
C ASN A 148 5.02 3.62 11.51
N LEU A 149 5.27 4.11 10.28
CA LEU A 149 5.41 5.54 9.98
C LEU A 149 4.11 6.34 10.23
N LEU A 150 2.94 5.71 10.09
CA LEU A 150 1.64 6.33 10.38
C LEU A 150 1.30 6.34 11.88
N SER A 151 2.05 5.60 12.71
CA SER A 151 1.78 5.45 14.15
C SER A 151 2.60 6.37 15.06
N GLU A 152 3.58 7.09 14.50
CA GLU A 152 4.39 8.12 15.17
C GLU A 152 3.80 9.53 14.96
#